data_AF-A0A1A9Z1L8-F1
#
_entry.id   AF-A0A1A9Z1L8-F1
#
_cell.length_a   1.000
_cell.length_b   1.000
_cell.length_c   1.000
_cell.angle_alpha   90.00
_cell.angle_beta   90.00
_cell.angle_gamma   90.00
#
_symmetry.space_group_name_H-M   'P 1'
#
loop_
_entity.id
_entity.type
_entity.pdbx_description
1 polymer ?
#
loop_
_entity_poly.entity_id
_entity_poly.type
_entity_poly.pdbx_seq_one_letter_code
_entity_poly.pdbx_strand_id
1 'polypeptide(L)'
;VTSAKIGIEAKKILDASTPENKKNIKRQLYESGNEYFFKQIDGNEYYKVEISNMGEAKYDSSSPSELIETPKAVKTAQITVEIDPKTLAVGETLKSYIRDGVEQYLIYKQEGDKEVYHEAIINYEGKVKSGSELDFETLLTMDPLKEIDDAIAKIDDIRGSLGATQNRLGSVINSLSTTIANLTQSRSNILDADFATEVSNMNRANILQQAGTAVLAQANAVPQNILALLR
;
A
#
# COMPACT_ATOMS: atom_id res chain seq x y z
N VAL A 1 -12.41 30.34 -2.53
CA VAL A 1 -11.74 30.85 -1.32
C VAL A 1 -11.72 29.70 -0.35
N THR A 2 -10.54 29.19 -0.01
CA THR A 2 -10.41 28.07 0.93
C THR A 2 -10.61 28.63 2.33
N SER A 3 -11.46 28.03 3.14
CA SER A 3 -11.70 28.44 4.54
C SER A 3 -11.27 27.34 5.49
N ALA A 4 -10.68 27.70 6.63
CA ALA A 4 -10.29 26.77 7.67
C ALA A 4 -10.94 27.12 9.01
N LYS A 5 -11.30 26.10 9.80
CA LYS A 5 -11.75 26.26 11.18
C LYS A 5 -10.56 26.23 12.11
N ILE A 6 -10.32 27.30 12.84
CA ILE A 6 -9.22 27.34 13.81
C ILE A 6 -9.76 27.49 15.22
N GLY A 7 -9.13 26.79 16.17
CA GLY A 7 -9.38 27.00 17.59
C GLY A 7 -8.71 28.29 18.05
N ILE A 8 -9.48 29.21 18.61
CA ILE A 8 -8.97 30.44 19.23
C ILE A 8 -9.30 30.44 20.72
N GLU A 9 -8.28 30.71 21.54
CA GLU A 9 -8.48 31.15 22.91
C GLU A 9 -8.90 32.62 22.92
N ALA A 10 -9.94 32.95 23.69
CA ALA A 10 -10.38 34.34 23.86
C ALA A 10 -9.28 35.14 24.56
N LYS A 11 -8.54 35.96 23.79
CA LYS A 11 -7.44 36.79 24.31
C LYS A 11 -7.96 38.02 25.05
N LYS A 12 -9.16 38.47 24.69
CA LYS A 12 -9.81 39.65 25.26
C LYS A 12 -11.31 39.38 25.35
N ILE A 13 -11.89 39.58 26.53
CA ILE A 13 -13.31 39.37 26.79
C ILE A 13 -13.95 40.73 27.08
N LEU A 14 -14.98 41.09 26.31
CA LEU A 14 -15.72 42.34 26.42
C LEU A 14 -17.16 42.03 26.84
N ASP A 15 -17.63 42.70 27.89
CA ASP A 15 -19.02 42.63 28.33
C ASP A 15 -19.77 43.85 27.79
N ALA A 16 -20.84 43.63 27.03
CA ALA A 16 -21.63 44.72 26.45
C ALA A 16 -22.47 45.48 27.50
N SER A 17 -22.80 44.83 28.63
CA SER A 17 -23.60 45.43 29.71
C SER A 17 -22.79 46.29 30.68
N THR A 18 -21.47 46.09 30.73
CA THR A 18 -20.55 46.87 31.56
C THR A 18 -19.35 47.29 30.72
N PRO A 19 -19.17 48.59 30.40
CA PRO A 19 -18.09 49.06 29.52
C PRO A 19 -16.68 48.91 30.13
N GLU A 20 -16.56 48.39 31.36
CA GLU A 20 -15.28 48.06 31.95
C GLU A 20 -14.88 46.62 31.62
N ASN A 21 -13.66 46.53 31.07
CA ASN A 21 -12.89 45.32 30.84
C ASN A 21 -12.66 44.60 32.19
N LYS A 22 -13.68 43.91 32.73
CA LYS A 22 -13.63 43.17 34.00
C LYS A 22 -12.74 41.94 33.82
N LYS A 23 -11.43 42.17 33.84
CA LYS A 23 -10.34 41.21 33.69
C LYS A 23 -10.35 40.07 34.73
N ASN A 24 -11.17 40.15 35.77
CA ASN A 24 -11.08 39.27 36.96
C ASN A 24 -12.33 38.45 37.30
N ILE A 25 -13.40 38.49 36.50
CA ILE A 25 -14.50 37.54 36.73
C ILE A 25 -14.07 36.21 36.13
N LYS A 26 -13.96 35.18 36.97
CA LYS A 26 -13.68 33.82 36.51
C LYS A 26 -14.90 33.31 35.75
N ARG A 27 -14.67 32.89 34.51
CA ARG A 27 -15.70 32.41 33.58
C ARG A 27 -15.22 31.11 32.95
N GLN A 28 -16.15 30.27 32.56
CA GLN A 28 -15.89 29.04 31.82
C GLN A 28 -16.66 29.08 30.50
N LEU A 29 -15.97 28.72 29.42
CA LEU A 29 -16.54 28.65 28.08
C LEU A 29 -17.22 27.28 27.89
N TYR A 30 -18.42 27.32 27.33
CA TYR A 30 -19.22 26.18 26.98
C TYR A 30 -19.59 26.23 25.50
N GLU A 31 -19.71 25.07 24.89
CA GLU A 31 -20.24 24.88 23.56
C GLU A 31 -21.60 24.18 23.67
N SER A 32 -22.58 24.66 22.92
CA SER A 32 -23.93 24.10 22.85
C SER A 32 -24.51 24.38 21.46
N GLY A 33 -24.81 23.33 20.68
CA GLY A 33 -25.40 23.48 19.33
C GLY A 33 -24.56 24.33 18.35
N ASN A 34 -23.22 24.21 18.38
CA ASN A 34 -22.26 25.03 17.62
C ASN A 34 -22.20 26.53 18.00
N GLU A 35 -22.88 26.92 19.07
CA GLU A 35 -22.75 28.25 19.65
C GLU A 35 -21.93 28.19 20.94
N TYR A 36 -21.27 29.31 21.26
CA TYR A 36 -20.41 29.44 22.43
C TYR A 36 -21.10 30.26 23.51
N PHE A 37 -20.97 29.83 24.75
CA PHE A 37 -21.60 30.45 25.92
C PHE A 37 -20.58 30.62 27.05
N PHE A 38 -20.58 31.76 27.72
CA PHE A 38 -19.88 31.92 28.99
C PHE A 38 -20.83 31.64 30.15
N LYS A 39 -20.35 30.86 31.12
CA LYS A 39 -20.94 30.77 32.46
C LYS A 39 -19.98 31.40 33.45
N GLN A 40 -20.48 32.28 34.31
CA GLN A 40 -19.69 32.78 35.45
C GLN A 40 -19.55 31.66 36.48
N ILE A 41 -18.39 31.52 37.13
CA ILE A 41 -18.17 30.42 38.10
C ILE A 41 -19.18 30.46 39.26
N ASP A 42 -19.56 31.67 39.67
CA ASP A 42 -20.48 31.90 40.79
C ASP A 42 -21.95 32.02 40.34
N GLY A 43 -22.20 32.00 39.03
CA GLY A 43 -23.54 32.13 38.43
C GLY A 43 -24.04 30.82 37.83
N ASN A 44 -25.37 30.69 37.67
CA ASN A 44 -25.98 29.54 37.00
C ASN A 44 -26.48 29.84 35.59
N GLU A 45 -26.35 31.09 35.15
CA GLU A 45 -26.82 31.55 33.84
C GLU A 45 -25.73 31.42 32.77
N TYR A 46 -26.18 31.22 31.54
CA TYR A 46 -25.32 31.14 30.36
C TYR A 46 -25.55 32.38 29.50
N TYR A 47 -24.47 32.92 28.95
CA TYR A 47 -24.52 34.11 28.09
C TYR A 47 -23.88 33.78 26.76
N LYS A 48 -24.61 33.97 25.66
CA LYS A 48 -24.08 33.74 24.32
C LYS A 48 -22.86 34.62 24.06
N VAL A 49 -21.86 34.02 23.41
CA VAL A 49 -20.57 34.63 23.12
C VAL A 49 -20.36 34.70 21.62
N GLU A 50 -20.09 35.88 21.13
CA GLU A 50 -19.63 36.10 19.76
C GLU A 50 -18.11 36.32 19.78
N ILE A 51 -17.38 35.49 19.04
CA ILE A 51 -15.92 35.53 19.01
C ILE A 51 -15.49 36.01 17.64
N SER A 52 -14.79 37.15 17.62
CA SER A 52 -14.22 37.70 16.40
C SER A 52 -12.97 36.93 15.95
N ASN A 53 -12.62 37.11 14.68
CA ASN A 53 -11.36 36.66 14.09
C ASN A 53 -10.10 37.26 14.74
N MET A 54 -10.21 38.24 15.64
CA MET A 54 -9.07 38.78 16.40
C MET A 54 -8.96 38.19 17.82
N GLY A 55 -9.82 37.22 18.16
CA GLY A 55 -9.87 36.64 19.51
C GLY A 55 -10.49 37.56 20.56
N GLU A 56 -11.25 38.57 20.12
CA GLU A 56 -12.14 39.33 21.01
C GLU A 56 -13.47 38.58 21.15
N ALA A 57 -13.77 38.14 22.37
CA ALA A 57 -15.03 37.50 22.74
C ALA A 57 -15.97 38.55 23.34
N LYS A 58 -17.13 38.75 22.73
CA LYS A 58 -18.18 39.68 23.19
C LYS A 58 -19.34 38.87 23.76
N TYR A 59 -19.85 39.28 24.91
CA TYR A 59 -21.03 38.69 25.52
C TYR A 59 -21.81 39.77 26.29
N ASP A 60 -23.09 39.53 26.56
CA ASP A 60 -23.94 40.42 27.35
C ASP A 60 -24.36 39.72 28.64
N SER A 61 -23.82 40.16 29.79
CA SER A 61 -24.19 39.57 31.09
C SER A 61 -25.56 40.01 31.62
N SER A 62 -26.23 40.97 30.97
CA SER A 62 -27.58 41.40 31.35
C SER A 62 -28.69 40.59 30.68
N SER A 63 -28.35 39.79 29.68
CA SER A 63 -29.28 39.04 28.83
C SER A 63 -28.90 37.55 28.82
N PRO A 64 -29.35 36.75 29.79
CA PRO A 64 -29.10 35.31 29.78
C PRO A 64 -29.69 34.66 28.53
N SER A 65 -28.99 33.66 28.00
CA SER A 65 -29.31 32.95 26.77
C SER A 65 -29.67 31.50 27.08
N GLU A 66 -30.68 30.97 26.39
CA GLU A 66 -31.03 29.56 26.49
C GLU A 66 -29.99 28.69 25.77
N LEU A 67 -29.75 27.50 26.34
CA LEU A 67 -28.88 26.49 25.74
C LEU A 67 -29.63 25.72 24.66
N ILE A 68 -28.94 25.38 23.58
CA ILE A 68 -29.51 24.63 22.45
C ILE A 68 -29.48 23.12 22.75
N GLU A 69 -28.40 22.66 23.36
CA GLU A 69 -28.12 21.27 23.75
C GLU A 69 -27.38 21.20 25.09
N THR A 70 -27.14 19.98 25.59
CA THR A 70 -26.33 19.75 26.80
C THR A 70 -24.96 20.43 26.66
N PRO A 71 -24.61 21.38 27.55
CA PRO A 71 -23.44 22.22 27.36
C PRO A 71 -22.16 21.44 27.64
N LYS A 72 -21.18 21.54 26.73
CA LYS A 72 -19.86 20.93 26.88
C LYS A 72 -18.83 22.00 27.22
N ALA A 73 -18.07 21.80 28.30
CA ALA A 73 -16.98 22.71 28.65
C ALA A 73 -15.86 22.63 27.60
N VAL A 74 -15.46 23.77 27.06
CA VAL A 74 -14.40 23.89 26.05
C VAL A 74 -13.36 24.95 26.47
N LYS A 75 -12.12 24.81 26.00
CA LYS A 75 -11.04 25.78 26.29
C LYS A 75 -10.89 26.83 25.18
N THR A 76 -11.22 26.46 23.94
CA THR A 76 -11.13 27.28 22.74
C THR A 76 -12.49 27.30 22.05
N ALA A 77 -12.74 28.35 21.29
CA ALA A 77 -13.86 28.40 20.34
C ALA A 77 -13.34 28.20 18.93
N GLN A 78 -14.13 27.57 18.08
CA GLN A 78 -13.83 27.44 16.65
C GLN A 78 -14.35 28.65 15.91
N ILE A 79 -13.49 29.25 15.07
CA ILE A 79 -13.90 30.26 14.10
C ILE A 79 -13.53 29.80 12.70
N THR A 80 -14.31 30.21 11.70
CA THR A 80 -13.96 30.02 10.29
C THR A 80 -13.18 31.24 9.80
N VAL A 81 -11.99 30.99 9.26
CA VAL A 81 -11.11 32.02 8.69
C VAL A 81 -10.90 31.72 7.22
N GLU A 82 -10.95 32.75 6.38
CA GLU A 82 -10.57 32.64 4.97
C GLU A 82 -9.05 32.57 4.83
N ILE A 83 -8.56 31.61 4.06
CA ILE A 83 -7.13 31.40 3.85
C ILE A 83 -6.61 32.33 2.77
N ASP A 84 -5.52 33.05 3.06
CA ASP A 84 -4.79 33.81 2.06
C ASP A 84 -3.99 32.84 1.17
N PRO A 85 -4.37 32.64 -0.10
CA PRO A 85 -3.71 31.68 -0.98
C PRO A 85 -2.25 32.04 -1.26
N LYS A 86 -1.81 33.28 -0.99
CA LYS A 86 -0.41 33.70 -1.15
C LYS A 86 0.52 33.14 -0.08
N THR A 87 -0.03 32.57 0.98
CA THR A 87 0.77 32.02 2.10
C THR A 87 1.23 30.58 1.86
N LEU A 88 0.60 29.89 0.90
CA LEU A 88 1.01 28.56 0.44
C LEU A 88 2.02 28.69 -0.70
N ALA A 89 3.07 27.88 -0.68
CA ALA A 89 4.04 27.84 -1.77
C ALA A 89 3.43 27.21 -3.04
N VAL A 90 4.10 27.39 -4.17
CA VAL A 90 3.65 26.81 -5.45
C VAL A 90 3.60 25.29 -5.35
N GLY A 91 2.43 24.70 -5.59
CA GLY A 91 2.20 23.25 -5.51
C GLY A 91 1.78 22.74 -4.12
N GLU A 92 1.68 23.62 -3.12
CA GLU A 92 1.14 23.28 -1.81
C GLU A 92 -0.39 23.43 -1.79
N THR A 93 -1.05 22.46 -1.16
CA THR A 93 -2.51 22.51 -0.93
C THR A 93 -2.81 22.23 0.53
N LEU A 94 -3.74 22.99 1.10
CA LEU A 94 -4.24 22.73 2.45
C LEU A 94 -5.26 21.58 2.40
N LYS A 95 -5.07 20.52 3.20
CA LYS A 95 -6.09 19.48 3.43
C LYS A 95 -6.52 19.52 4.90
N SER A 96 -7.78 19.15 5.17
CA SER A 96 -8.25 18.94 6.53
C SER A 96 -8.39 17.45 6.84
N TYR A 97 -8.26 17.11 8.12
CA TYR A 97 -8.48 15.76 8.66
C TYR A 97 -9.08 15.88 10.05
N ILE A 98 -9.74 14.83 10.54
CA ILE A 98 -10.33 14.80 11.88
C ILE A 98 -9.41 13.98 12.77
N ARG A 99 -8.95 14.57 13.87
CA ARG A 99 -8.22 13.87 14.93
C ARG A 99 -8.86 14.17 16.28
N ASP A 100 -9.20 13.13 17.03
CA ASP A 100 -9.88 13.24 18.33
C ASP A 100 -11.17 14.09 18.28
N GLY A 101 -11.88 14.04 17.15
CA GLY A 101 -13.11 14.82 16.92
C GLY A 101 -12.89 16.30 16.63
N VAL A 102 -11.64 16.73 16.45
CA VAL A 102 -11.25 18.10 16.10
C VAL A 102 -10.75 18.12 14.66
N GLU A 103 -11.27 19.06 13.86
CA GLU A 103 -10.78 19.31 12.51
C GLU A 103 -9.41 19.98 12.58
N GLN A 104 -8.40 19.32 12.02
CA GLN A 104 -7.02 19.78 11.92
C GLN A 104 -6.64 19.95 10.44
N TYR A 105 -5.55 20.67 10.19
CA TYR A 105 -5.13 21.02 8.84
C TYR A 105 -3.67 20.61 8.61
N LEU A 106 -3.39 20.21 7.38
CA LEU A 106 -2.06 19.84 6.89
C LEU A 106 -1.79 20.54 5.56
N ILE A 107 -0.51 20.69 5.23
CA ILE A 107 -0.06 21.13 3.92
C ILE A 107 0.41 19.90 3.16
N TYR A 108 -0.27 19.60 2.05
CA TYR A 108 0.10 18.56 1.11
C TYR A 108 0.90 19.15 -0.03
N LYS A 109 1.99 18.48 -0.40
CA LYS A 109 2.77 18.77 -1.60
C LYS A 109 3.13 17.47 -2.29
N GLN A 110 3.01 17.45 -3.61
CA GLN A 110 3.49 16.35 -4.42
C GLN A 110 4.92 16.62 -4.88
N GLU A 111 5.86 15.76 -4.52
CA GLU A 111 7.26 15.81 -4.98
C GLU A 111 7.57 14.56 -5.82
N GLY A 112 7.34 14.65 -7.13
CA GLY A 112 7.43 13.51 -8.05
C GLY A 112 6.35 12.47 -7.75
N ASP A 113 6.78 11.24 -7.46
CA ASP A 113 5.88 10.12 -7.07
C ASP A 113 5.64 10.06 -5.55
N LYS A 114 6.20 10.99 -4.77
CA LYS A 114 6.05 11.01 -3.31
C LYS A 114 5.05 12.09 -2.89
N GLU A 115 4.15 11.70 -1.99
CA GLU A 115 3.26 12.61 -1.28
C GLU A 115 3.94 13.04 0.02
N VAL A 116 4.16 14.35 0.20
CA VAL A 116 4.77 14.93 1.40
C VAL A 116 3.71 15.75 2.15
N TYR A 117 3.68 15.57 3.46
CA TYR A 117 2.70 16.18 4.35
C TYR A 117 3.41 16.96 5.44
N HIS A 118 3.03 18.23 5.65
CA HIS A 118 3.51 19.06 6.76
C HIS A 118 2.36 19.51 7.65
N GLU A 119 2.64 19.76 8.92
CA GLU A 119 1.67 20.40 9.83
C GLU A 119 1.31 21.80 9.30
N ALA A 120 0.02 22.12 9.24
CA ALA A 120 -0.42 23.46 8.87
C ALA A 120 -0.70 24.30 10.12
N ILE A 121 0.11 25.33 10.34
CA ILE A 121 -0.10 26.31 11.39
C ILE A 121 -0.84 27.50 10.79
N ILE A 122 -2.13 27.62 11.10
CA ILE A 122 -3.00 28.68 10.57
C ILE A 122 -3.20 29.74 11.66
N ASN A 123 -2.92 31.00 11.33
CA ASN A 123 -3.19 32.10 12.25
C ASN A 123 -4.59 32.70 12.02
N TYR A 124 -4.98 33.59 12.92
CA TYR A 124 -6.26 34.27 12.93
C TYR A 124 -6.46 35.26 11.77
N GLU A 125 -5.40 35.59 11.04
CA GLU A 125 -5.43 36.42 9.82
C GLU A 125 -5.56 35.59 8.53
N GLY A 126 -5.67 34.26 8.65
CA GLY A 126 -5.78 33.36 7.49
C GLY A 126 -4.44 33.02 6.82
N LYS A 127 -3.32 33.34 7.47
CA LYS A 127 -1.98 32.99 6.98
C LYS A 127 -1.63 31.58 7.43
N VAL A 128 -1.21 30.76 6.46
CA VAL A 128 -0.73 29.40 6.69
C VAL A 128 0.80 29.42 6.78
N LYS A 129 1.36 28.70 7.75
CA LYS A 129 2.78 28.39 7.83
C LYS A 129 2.97 26.88 7.86
N SER A 130 3.98 26.41 7.13
CA SER A 130 4.41 25.01 7.18
C SER A 130 5.17 24.75 8.48
N GLY A 131 4.72 23.75 9.23
CA GLY A 131 5.37 23.22 10.42
C GLY A 131 6.32 22.07 10.10
N SER A 132 6.46 21.13 11.03
CA SER A 132 7.26 19.92 10.80
C SER A 132 6.63 19.03 9.72
N GLU A 133 7.49 18.33 8.99
CA GLU A 133 7.06 17.21 8.15
C GLU A 133 6.41 16.14 9.04
N LEU A 134 5.31 15.56 8.56
CA LEU A 134 4.54 14.55 9.27
C LEU A 134 5.03 13.17 8.85
N ASP A 135 5.47 12.41 9.84
CA ASP A 135 5.91 11.03 9.63
C ASP A 135 4.73 10.11 9.26
N PHE A 136 5.07 9.01 8.59
CA PHE A 136 4.15 7.98 8.11
C PHE A 136 3.14 7.49 9.17
N GLU A 137 3.59 7.32 10.41
CA GLU A 137 2.74 6.87 11.53
C GLU A 137 1.67 7.89 11.92
N THR A 138 1.90 9.17 11.67
CA THR A 138 0.89 10.22 11.90
C THR A 138 -0.14 10.20 10.78
N LEU A 139 0.30 10.00 9.53
CA LEU A 139 -0.58 9.89 8.35
C LEU A 139 -1.52 8.68 8.39
N LEU A 140 -1.04 7.56 8.97
CA LEU A 140 -1.83 6.35 9.23
C LEU A 140 -3.13 6.62 10.00
N THR A 141 -3.13 7.63 10.87
CA THR A 141 -4.33 8.02 11.65
C THR A 141 -5.30 8.92 10.87
N MET A 142 -4.90 9.40 9.69
CA MET A 142 -5.56 10.50 8.99
C MET A 142 -6.42 10.02 7.81
N ASP A 143 -5.98 8.97 7.10
CA ASP A 143 -6.76 8.31 6.04
C ASP A 143 -6.43 6.79 5.97
N PRO A 144 -6.94 5.99 6.92
CA PRO A 144 -6.60 4.57 7.00
C PRO A 144 -7.08 3.77 5.78
N LEU A 145 -8.02 4.31 4.98
CA LEU A 145 -8.57 3.61 3.82
C LEU A 145 -7.61 3.69 2.62
N LYS A 146 -7.03 4.87 2.35
CA LYS A 146 -6.05 5.06 1.28
C LYS A 146 -4.83 4.13 1.45
N GLU A 147 -4.38 3.94 2.69
CA GLU A 147 -3.24 3.07 2.95
C GLU A 147 -3.56 1.57 2.80
N ILE A 148 -4.79 1.18 3.18
CA ILE A 148 -5.29 -0.17 2.89
C ILE A 148 -5.33 -0.40 1.38
N ASP A 149 -5.78 0.57 0.59
CA ASP A 149 -5.79 0.47 -0.87
C ASP A 149 -4.36 0.33 -1.44
N ASP A 150 -3.41 1.13 -0.97
CA ASP A 150 -2.01 1.03 -1.38
C ASP A 150 -1.37 -0.32 -0.98
N ALA A 151 -1.73 -0.86 0.19
CA ALA A 151 -1.29 -2.18 0.63
C ALA A 151 -1.89 -3.31 -0.21
N ILE A 152 -3.17 -3.21 -0.57
CA ILE A 152 -3.85 -4.15 -1.47
C ILE A 152 -3.20 -4.13 -2.85
N ALA A 153 -2.92 -2.94 -3.40
CA ALA A 153 -2.24 -2.80 -4.69
C ALA A 153 -0.89 -3.52 -4.72
N LYS A 154 -0.09 -3.42 -3.65
CA LYS A 154 1.18 -4.16 -3.51
C LYS A 154 0.99 -5.68 -3.48
N ILE A 155 -0.06 -6.17 -2.81
CA ILE A 155 -0.36 -7.61 -2.77
C ILE A 155 -0.76 -8.10 -4.16
N ASP A 156 -1.54 -7.32 -4.90
CA ASP A 156 -1.98 -7.66 -6.25
C ASP A 156 -0.81 -7.70 -7.24
N ASP A 157 0.18 -6.80 -7.13
CA ASP A 157 1.42 -6.85 -7.93
C ASP A 157 2.22 -8.14 -7.67
N ILE A 158 2.34 -8.53 -6.40
CA ILE A 158 3.00 -9.79 -6.02
C ILE A 158 2.24 -10.99 -6.59
N ARG A 159 0.90 -10.98 -6.50
CA ARG A 159 0.04 -12.06 -7.03
C ARG A 159 0.14 -12.15 -8.56
N GLY A 160 0.17 -11.02 -9.26
CA GLY A 160 0.37 -10.95 -10.70
C GLY A 160 1.72 -11.53 -11.11
N SER A 161 2.79 -11.17 -10.39
CA SER A 161 4.14 -11.69 -10.62
C SER A 161 4.23 -13.21 -10.38
N LEU A 162 3.54 -13.71 -9.35
CA LEU A 162 3.46 -15.14 -9.07
C LEU A 162 2.69 -15.90 -10.17
N GLY A 163 1.56 -15.36 -10.64
CA GLY A 163 0.79 -15.93 -11.76
C GLY A 163 1.60 -15.97 -13.06
N ALA A 164 2.35 -14.90 -13.37
CA ALA A 164 3.26 -14.89 -14.52
C ALA A 164 4.36 -15.94 -14.39
N THR A 165 4.91 -16.13 -13.19
CA THR A 165 5.91 -17.17 -12.91
C THR A 165 5.32 -18.57 -13.07
N GLN A 166 4.09 -18.82 -12.58
CA GLN A 166 3.39 -20.08 -12.77
C GLN A 166 3.18 -20.42 -14.25
N ASN A 167 2.77 -19.44 -15.07
CA ASN A 167 2.63 -19.61 -16.51
C ASN A 167 3.97 -19.99 -17.17
N ARG A 168 5.05 -19.30 -16.80
CA ARG A 168 6.40 -19.62 -17.30
C ARG A 168 6.82 -21.03 -16.91
N LEU A 169 6.59 -21.44 -15.65
CA LEU A 169 6.89 -22.79 -15.18
C LEU A 169 6.07 -23.84 -15.96
N GLY A 170 4.78 -23.58 -16.22
CA GLY A 170 3.96 -24.44 -17.06
C GLY A 170 4.50 -24.60 -18.48
N SER A 171 4.90 -23.51 -19.14
CA SER A 171 5.52 -23.57 -20.47
C SER A 171 6.86 -24.31 -20.49
N VAL A 172 7.69 -24.12 -19.47
CA VAL A 172 8.97 -24.82 -19.32
C VAL A 172 8.74 -26.32 -19.13
N ILE A 173 7.78 -26.71 -18.28
CA ILE A 173 7.42 -28.12 -18.06
C ILE A 173 6.98 -28.76 -19.38
N ASN A 174 6.06 -28.13 -20.12
CA ASN A 174 5.58 -28.66 -21.40
C ASN A 174 6.73 -28.83 -22.41
N SER A 175 7.60 -27.82 -22.52
CA SER A 175 8.76 -27.86 -23.43
C SER A 175 9.76 -28.96 -23.02
N LEU A 176 9.98 -29.13 -21.71
CA LEU A 176 10.87 -30.15 -21.17
C LEU A 176 10.29 -31.56 -21.39
N SER A 177 8.99 -31.76 -21.20
CA SER A 177 8.30 -33.02 -21.48
C SER A 177 8.46 -33.43 -22.95
N THR A 178 8.28 -32.50 -23.90
CA THR A 178 8.52 -32.77 -25.33
C THR A 178 10.00 -33.10 -25.59
N THR A 179 10.92 -32.38 -24.95
CA THR A 179 12.37 -32.63 -25.10
C THR A 179 12.74 -34.02 -24.58
N ILE A 180 12.21 -34.42 -23.43
CA ILE A 180 12.42 -35.75 -22.85
C ILE A 180 11.88 -36.84 -23.78
N ALA A 181 10.68 -36.67 -24.34
CA ALA A 181 10.11 -37.62 -25.29
C ALA A 181 11.00 -37.77 -26.54
N ASN A 182 11.44 -36.66 -27.14
CA ASN A 182 12.31 -36.67 -28.31
C ASN A 182 13.68 -37.30 -28.02
N LEU A 183 14.29 -36.99 -26.87
CA LEU A 183 15.56 -37.58 -26.44
C LEU A 183 15.43 -39.07 -26.16
N THR A 184 14.34 -39.50 -25.51
CA THR A 184 14.08 -40.90 -25.23
C THR A 184 13.91 -41.70 -26.52
N GLN A 185 13.14 -41.17 -27.48
CA GLN A 185 12.96 -41.79 -28.79
C GLN A 185 14.27 -41.84 -29.58
N SER A 186 15.04 -40.75 -29.59
CA SER A 186 16.35 -40.71 -30.24
C SER A 186 17.32 -41.72 -29.63
N ARG A 187 17.32 -41.85 -28.30
CA ARG A 187 18.14 -42.84 -27.58
C ARG A 187 17.71 -44.28 -27.90
N SER A 188 16.40 -44.56 -27.96
CA SER A 188 15.88 -45.88 -28.38
C SER A 188 16.37 -46.22 -29.77
N ASN A 189 16.22 -45.31 -30.74
CA ASN A 189 16.64 -45.54 -32.11
C ASN A 189 18.14 -45.86 -32.23
N ILE A 190 19.00 -45.15 -31.48
CA ILE A 190 20.45 -45.41 -31.48
C ILE A 190 20.74 -46.78 -30.87
N LEU A 191 20.25 -47.03 -29.65
CA LEU A 191 20.54 -48.28 -28.93
C LEU A 191 19.97 -49.51 -29.64
N ASP A 192 18.75 -49.42 -30.15
CA ASP A 192 18.08 -50.54 -30.82
C ASP A 192 18.69 -50.82 -32.20
N ALA A 193 19.13 -49.80 -32.94
CA ALA A 193 19.82 -49.98 -34.23
C ALA A 193 21.22 -50.58 -34.06
N ASP A 194 21.96 -50.12 -33.06
CA ASP A 194 23.28 -50.67 -32.72
C ASP A 194 23.15 -52.12 -32.25
N PHE A 195 22.14 -52.42 -31.42
CA PHE A 195 21.87 -53.78 -30.95
C PHE A 195 21.46 -54.71 -32.11
N ALA A 196 20.56 -54.27 -33.00
CA ALA A 196 20.18 -55.06 -34.17
C ALA A 196 21.37 -55.39 -35.08
N THR A 197 22.28 -54.43 -35.28
CA THR A 197 23.48 -54.62 -36.10
C THR A 197 24.49 -55.56 -35.44
N GLU A 198 24.75 -55.36 -34.15
CA GLU A 198 25.70 -56.20 -33.39
C GLU A 198 25.20 -57.64 -33.26
N VAL A 199 23.91 -57.84 -32.97
CA VAL A 199 23.30 -59.18 -32.91
C VAL A 199 23.31 -59.85 -34.30
N SER A 200 23.08 -59.10 -35.38
CA SER A 200 23.21 -59.62 -36.74
C SER A 200 24.64 -60.09 -37.03
N ASN A 201 25.64 -59.30 -36.64
CA ASN A 201 27.06 -59.65 -36.79
C ASN A 201 27.45 -60.85 -35.92
N MET A 202 26.99 -60.90 -34.67
CA MET A 202 27.18 -62.04 -33.76
C MET A 202 26.56 -63.31 -34.35
N ASN A 203 25.32 -63.24 -34.84
CA ASN A 203 24.65 -64.36 -35.48
C ASN A 203 25.38 -64.80 -36.76
N ARG A 204 25.83 -63.87 -37.60
CA ARG A 204 26.65 -64.17 -38.77
C ARG A 204 27.95 -64.87 -38.37
N ALA A 205 28.63 -64.38 -37.34
CA ALA A 205 29.86 -64.98 -36.83
C ALA A 205 29.62 -66.40 -36.29
N ASN A 206 28.53 -66.61 -35.54
CA ASN A 206 28.13 -67.94 -35.06
C ASN A 206 27.82 -68.92 -36.20
N ILE A 207 27.08 -68.46 -37.22
CA ILE A 207 26.79 -69.27 -38.42
C ILE A 207 28.08 -69.59 -39.17
N LEU A 208 28.98 -68.62 -39.34
CA LEU A 208 30.27 -68.84 -39.99
C LEU A 208 31.16 -69.81 -39.21
N GLN A 209 31.16 -69.77 -37.88
CA GLN A 209 31.88 -70.75 -37.06
C GLN A 209 31.31 -72.15 -37.22
N GLN A 210 29.98 -72.32 -37.19
CA GLN A 210 29.32 -73.61 -37.39
C GLN A 210 29.51 -74.14 -38.83
N ALA A 211 29.44 -73.27 -39.83
CA ALA A 211 29.71 -73.62 -41.22
C ALA A 211 31.19 -73.94 -41.42
N GLY A 212 32.10 -73.21 -40.78
CA GLY A 212 33.54 -73.45 -40.84
C GLY A 212 33.91 -74.81 -40.28
N THR A 213 33.35 -75.23 -39.13
CA THR A 213 33.57 -76.57 -38.59
C THR A 213 32.95 -77.67 -39.46
N ALA A 214 31.76 -77.45 -40.02
CA ALA A 214 31.13 -78.39 -40.94
C ALA A 214 31.91 -78.54 -42.27
N VAL A 215 32.39 -77.43 -42.84
CA VAL A 215 33.21 -77.43 -44.06
C VAL A 215 34.58 -78.04 -43.81
N LEU A 216 35.21 -77.77 -42.66
CA LEU A 216 36.44 -78.44 -42.26
C LEU A 216 36.24 -79.95 -42.10
N ALA A 217 35.13 -80.38 -41.49
CA ALA A 217 34.79 -81.81 -41.39
C ALA A 217 34.62 -82.44 -42.78
N GLN A 218 33.92 -81.76 -43.70
CA GLN A 218 33.74 -82.22 -45.09
C GLN A 218 35.07 -82.24 -45.86
N ALA A 219 35.89 -81.20 -45.71
CA ALA A 219 37.20 -81.08 -46.37
C ALA A 219 38.20 -82.14 -45.87
N ASN A 220 38.09 -82.57 -44.61
CA ASN A 220 38.90 -83.67 -44.07
C ASN A 220 38.43 -85.05 -44.55
N ALA A 221 37.14 -85.22 -44.83
CA ALA A 221 36.58 -86.48 -45.33
C ALA A 221 36.88 -86.73 -46.83
N VAL A 222 36.96 -85.68 -47.65
CA VAL A 222 37.20 -85.80 -49.10
C VAL A 222 38.53 -86.49 -49.45
N PRO A 223 39.70 -86.13 -48.86
CA PRO A 223 40.97 -86.81 -49.12
C PRO A 223 40.96 -88.28 -48.70
N GLN A 224 40.25 -88.62 -47.62
CA GLN A 224 40.15 -90.01 -47.15
C GLN A 224 39.37 -90.88 -48.14
N ASN A 225 38.32 -90.33 -48.76
CA ASN A 225 37.59 -91.01 -49.82
C ASN A 225 38.43 -91.20 -51.10
N ILE A 226 39.31 -90.25 -51.43
CA ILE A 226 40.25 -90.38 -52.57
C ILE A 226 41.30 -91.45 -52.29
N LEU A 227 41.84 -91.52 -51.07
CA LEU A 227 42.79 -92.57 -50.68
C LEU A 227 42.15 -93.97 -50.70
N ALA A 228 40.85 -94.09 -50.42
CA ALA A 228 40.12 -95.34 -50.56
C ALA A 228 39.92 -95.77 -52.03
N LEU A 229 39.96 -94.84 -52.98
CA LEU A 229 39.86 -95.09 -54.42
C LEU A 229 41.20 -95.44 -55.09
N LEU A 230 42.32 -95.23 -54.39
CA LEU A 230 43.68 -95.50 -54.88
C LEU A 230 44.27 -96.82 -54.32
N ARG A 231 43.43 -97.67 -53.71
CA ARG A 231 43.81 -98.93 -53.07
C ARG A 231 43.09 -100.11 -53.69
#